data_AF-A0A914VPB8-F1
#
_entry.id   AF-A0A914VPB8-F1
#
_cell.length_a   1.000
_cell.length_b   1.000
_cell.length_c   1.000
_cell.angle_alpha   90.00
_cell.angle_beta   90.00
_cell.angle_gamma   90.00
#
_symmetry.space_group_name_H-M   'P 1'
#
loop_
_entity.id
_entity.type
_entity.pdbx_description
1 polymer ?
#
loop_
_entity_poly.entity_id
_entity_poly.type
_entity_poly.pdbx_seq_one_letter_code
_entity_poly.pdbx_strand_id
1 'polypeptide(L)'
;MGAKETSRPRLPSLELPFGVGDFVDVLVTTSYDAEKMVYVQPVGFASQVSALMKEMGEWPVEVAQRLNDITPGALCAAPYPVDSLPYRAIVKKQTD
;
A
#
# COMPACT_ATOMS: atom_id res chain seq x y z
N MET A 1 3.80 23.11 -29.03
CA MET A 1 4.49 22.38 -27.94
C MET A 1 3.47 22.13 -26.84
N GLY A 2 2.83 20.96 -26.84
CA GLY A 2 1.91 20.55 -25.77
C GLY A 2 2.67 19.70 -24.77
N ALA A 3 2.63 20.07 -23.49
CA ALA A 3 3.18 19.25 -22.43
C ALA A 3 2.46 17.90 -22.44
N LYS A 4 3.22 16.81 -22.59
CA LYS A 4 2.69 15.46 -22.40
C LYS A 4 2.39 15.32 -20.91
N GLU A 5 1.11 15.30 -20.57
CA GLU A 5 0.63 14.89 -19.26
C GLU A 5 1.10 13.46 -19.03
N THR A 6 2.18 13.30 -18.26
CA THR A 6 2.68 12.00 -17.85
C THR A 6 1.65 11.42 -16.89
N SER A 7 0.75 10.60 -17.42
CA SER A 7 -0.24 9.88 -16.64
C SER A 7 0.48 9.16 -15.51
N ARG A 8 0.16 9.52 -14.26
CA ARG A 8 0.67 8.84 -13.06
C ARG A 8 0.44 7.33 -13.27
N PRO A 9 1.45 6.47 -13.04
CA PRO A 9 1.21 5.04 -13.04
C PRO A 9 0.12 4.79 -11.99
N ARG A 10 -1.09 4.46 -12.47
CA ARG A 10 -2.13 3.95 -11.59
C ARG A 10 -1.57 2.65 -11.06
N LEU A 11 -1.57 2.47 -9.75
CA LEU A 11 -1.52 1.13 -9.18
C LEU A 11 -2.52 0.28 -9.98
N PRO A 12 -2.26 -1.02 -10.21
CA PRO A 12 -3.40 -1.89 -10.46
C PRO A 12 -4.33 -1.66 -9.27
N SER A 13 -5.40 -0.90 -9.47
CA SER A 13 -6.42 -0.76 -8.44
C SER A 13 -6.87 -2.18 -8.23
N LEU A 14 -6.53 -2.75 -7.09
CA LEU A 14 -7.21 -3.94 -6.65
C LEU A 14 -8.63 -3.46 -6.42
N GLU A 15 -9.45 -3.55 -7.47
CA GLU A 15 -10.84 -3.18 -7.39
C GLU A 15 -11.43 -4.09 -6.33
N LEU A 16 -11.86 -3.47 -5.24
CA LEU A 16 -12.58 -4.21 -4.23
C LEU A 16 -13.88 -4.69 -4.88
N PRO A 17 -14.28 -5.95 -4.67
CA PRO A 17 -15.42 -6.54 -5.35
C PRO A 17 -16.75 -6.10 -4.71
N PHE A 18 -16.89 -4.81 -4.42
CA PHE A 18 -18.04 -4.23 -3.74
C PHE A 18 -18.65 -3.12 -4.60
N GLY A 19 -19.98 -3.12 -4.69
CA GLY A 19 -20.79 -2.12 -5.37
C GLY A 19 -21.47 -1.14 -4.41
N VAL A 20 -22.14 -0.16 -4.99
CA VAL A 20 -22.99 0.77 -4.24
C VAL A 20 -24.19 0.01 -3.66
N GLY A 21 -24.41 0.14 -2.35
CA GLY A 21 -25.50 -0.53 -1.63
C GLY A 21 -25.08 -1.81 -0.92
N ASP A 22 -23.84 -2.28 -1.14
CA ASP A 22 -23.31 -3.44 -0.44
C ASP A 22 -23.02 -3.12 1.03
N PHE A 23 -23.32 -4.08 1.90
CA PHE A 23 -22.92 -4.08 3.31
C PHE A 23 -21.82 -5.13 3.49
N VAL A 24 -20.68 -4.69 3.99
CA VAL A 24 -19.49 -5.51 4.12
C VAL A 24 -18.95 -5.39 5.54
N ASP A 25 -18.65 -6.53 6.17
CA ASP A 25 -17.97 -6.55 7.45
C ASP A 25 -16.53 -6.05 7.28
N VAL A 26 -16.18 -5.04 8.06
CA VAL A 26 -14.87 -4.39 8.02
C VAL A 26 -14.26 -4.26 9.41
N LEU A 27 -12.93 -4.24 9.46
CA LEU A 27 -12.16 -3.79 10.61
C LEU A 27 -11.74 -2.34 10.37
N VAL A 28 -12.00 -1.46 11.33
CA VAL A 28 -11.49 -0.09 11.33
C VAL A 28 -10.03 -0.13 11.75
N THR A 29 -9.13 0.38 10.91
CA THR A 29 -7.71 0.47 11.25
C THR A 29 -7.47 1.66 12.19
N THR A 30 -6.33 1.66 12.89
CA THR A 30 -5.92 2.79 13.73
C THR A 30 -5.36 3.97 12.93
N SER A 31 -5.34 3.87 11.59
CA SER A 31 -4.76 4.86 10.70
C SER A 31 -5.81 5.86 10.21
N TYR A 32 -5.42 7.13 10.18
CA TYR A 32 -6.21 8.24 9.68
C TYR A 32 -5.35 9.09 8.74
N ASP A 33 -5.95 9.71 7.73
CA ASP A 33 -5.24 10.72 6.93
C ASP A 33 -5.34 12.13 7.53
N ALA A 34 -4.76 13.10 6.84
CA ALA A 34 -4.76 14.51 7.24
C ALA A 34 -6.19 15.10 7.31
N GLU A 35 -7.14 14.52 6.59
CA GLU A 35 -8.54 14.90 6.56
C GLU A 35 -9.37 14.12 7.60
N LYS A 36 -8.71 13.30 8.44
CA LYS A 36 -9.31 12.43 9.45
C LYS A 36 -10.21 11.35 8.86
N MET A 37 -9.99 10.98 7.59
CA MET A 37 -10.66 9.83 7.01
C MET A 37 -10.10 8.54 7.61
N VAL A 38 -11.00 7.59 7.87
CA VAL A 38 -10.63 6.27 8.39
C VAL A 38 -10.31 5.31 7.26
N TYR A 39 -9.28 4.50 7.45
CA TYR A 39 -9.01 3.36 6.58
C TYR A 39 -9.63 2.10 7.20
N VAL A 40 -10.32 1.32 6.38
CA VAL A 40 -10.96 0.07 6.80
C VAL A 40 -10.44 -1.10 5.98
N GLN A 41 -10.48 -2.30 6.57
CA GLN A 41 -10.09 -3.53 5.90
C GLN A 41 -11.27 -4.50 5.90
N PRO A 42 -11.75 -4.97 4.74
CA PRO A 42 -12.80 -6.00 4.70
C PRO A 42 -12.32 -7.29 5.34
N VAL A 43 -13.14 -7.86 6.22
CA VAL A 43 -12.81 -9.06 7.00
C VAL A 43 -12.48 -10.25 6.09
N GLY A 44 -13.16 -10.35 4.93
CA GLY A 44 -12.93 -11.40 3.94
C GLY A 44 -11.50 -11.48 3.38
N PHE A 45 -10.70 -10.42 3.50
CA PHE A 45 -9.31 -10.40 3.03
C PHE A 45 -8.27 -10.63 4.13
N ALA A 46 -8.68 -10.82 5.39
CA ALA A 46 -7.75 -10.93 6.52
C ALA A 46 -6.68 -12.02 6.32
N SER A 47 -7.08 -13.22 5.88
CA SER A 47 -6.14 -14.33 5.64
C SER A 47 -5.15 -14.05 4.53
N GLN A 48 -5.59 -13.38 3.45
CA GLN A 48 -4.74 -13.02 2.31
C GLN A 48 -3.70 -11.97 2.71
N VAL A 49 -4.11 -10.98 3.51
CA VAL A 49 -3.20 -9.97 4.06
C VAL A 49 -2.18 -10.63 5.00
N SER A 50 -2.60 -11.51 5.90
CA SER A 50 -1.68 -12.23 6.79
C SER A 50 -0.70 -13.11 6.02
N ALA A 51 -1.15 -13.81 4.99
CA ALA A 51 -0.29 -14.62 4.13
C ALA A 51 0.76 -13.76 3.40
N LEU A 52 0.33 -12.63 2.81
CA LEU A 52 1.23 -11.70 2.14
C LEU A 52 2.26 -11.10 3.12
N MET A 53 1.85 -10.69 4.31
CA MET A 53 2.76 -10.14 5.30
C MET A 53 3.81 -11.16 5.75
N LYS A 54 3.41 -12.43 5.88
CA LYS A 54 4.33 -13.52 6.17
C LYS A 54 5.35 -13.70 5.04
N GLU A 55 4.89 -13.76 3.79
CA GLU A 55 5.75 -13.89 2.62
C GLU A 55 6.75 -12.72 2.51
N MET A 56 6.28 -11.48 2.71
CA MET A 56 7.14 -10.30 2.70
C MET A 56 8.18 -10.33 3.83
N GLY A 57 7.82 -10.84 5.01
CA GLY A 57 8.74 -10.99 6.15
C GLY A 57 9.82 -12.05 5.94
N GLU A 58 9.60 -13.00 5.03
CA GLU A 58 10.57 -14.05 4.67
C GLU A 58 11.50 -13.64 3.52
N TRP A 59 11.29 -12.46 2.90
CA TRP A 59 12.16 -12.00 1.81
C TRP A 59 13.59 -11.73 2.29
N PRO A 60 14.61 -12.33 1.64
CA PRO A 60 16.00 -12.09 2.02
C PRO A 60 16.36 -10.62 1.83
N VAL A 61 17.00 -10.01 2.83
CA VAL A 61 17.48 -8.62 2.77
C VAL A 61 18.51 -8.46 1.64
N GLU A 62 19.23 -9.51 1.29
CA GLU A 62 20.19 -9.55 0.19
C GLU A 62 19.50 -9.50 -1.19
N VAL A 63 18.23 -9.91 -1.25
CA VAL A 63 17.38 -9.86 -2.45
C VAL A 63 16.58 -8.55 -2.52
N ALA A 64 16.47 -7.82 -1.40
CA ALA A 64 15.91 -6.47 -1.38
C ALA A 64 16.82 -5.53 -2.17
N GLN A 65 16.59 -5.48 -3.48
CA GLN A 65 17.31 -4.59 -4.38
C GLN A 65 17.17 -3.16 -3.86
N ARG A 66 18.27 -2.40 -3.88
CA ARG A 66 18.20 -0.96 -3.69
C ARG A 66 17.17 -0.42 -4.67
N LEU A 67 16.21 0.35 -4.16
CA LEU A 67 15.19 0.98 -5.00
C LEU A 67 15.91 1.87 -6.03
N ASN A 68 15.92 1.43 -7.29
CA ASN A 68 16.47 2.21 -8.40
C ASN A 68 15.52 3.33 -8.82
N ASP A 69 14.24 3.22 -8.44
CA ASP A 69 13.20 4.21 -8.65
C ASP A 69 12.51 4.52 -7.32
N ILE A 70 12.69 5.75 -6.85
CA ILE A 70 12.06 6.29 -5.64
C ILE A 70 11.03 7.37 -5.99
N THR A 71 10.53 7.41 -7.23
CA THR A 71 9.60 8.44 -7.69
C THR A 71 8.28 8.42 -6.91
N PRO A 72 7.72 9.58 -6.53
CA PRO A 72 6.39 9.64 -5.94
C PRO A 72 5.34 8.87 -6.77
N GLY A 73 4.57 8.01 -6.09
CA GLY A 73 3.63 7.08 -6.70
C GLY A 73 4.19 5.67 -6.92
N ALA A 74 5.51 5.46 -6.83
CA ALA A 74 6.11 4.13 -6.94
C ALA A 74 5.72 3.25 -5.74
N LEU A 75 5.45 1.97 -6.01
CA LEU A 75 5.26 0.94 -4.99
C LEU A 75 6.60 0.49 -4.41
N CYS A 76 6.63 0.28 -3.11
CA CYS A 76 7.78 -0.29 -2.43
C CYS A 76 7.36 -1.18 -1.24
N ALA A 77 8.32 -1.94 -0.72
CA ALA A 77 8.24 -2.49 0.62
C ALA A 77 8.93 -1.52 1.58
N ALA A 78 8.27 -1.13 2.66
CA ALA A 78 8.81 -0.23 3.68
C ALA A 78 8.64 -0.85 5.07
N PRO A 79 9.69 -0.88 5.90
CA PRO A 79 9.58 -1.33 7.29
C PRO A 79 8.74 -0.32 8.09
N TYR A 80 7.76 -0.80 8.85
CA TYR A 80 7.01 0.06 9.76
C TYR A 80 7.80 0.26 11.06
N PRO A 81 7.94 1.50 11.59
CA PRO A 81 8.83 1.76 12.71
C PRO A 81 8.48 1.04 14.02
N VAL A 82 7.23 0.61 14.20
CA VAL A 82 6.75 0.01 15.46
C VAL A 82 7.13 -1.46 15.59
N ASP A 83 7.03 -2.23 14.50
CA ASP A 83 7.24 -3.68 14.49
C ASP A 83 8.42 -4.11 13.61
N SER A 84 9.03 -3.18 12.87
CA SER A 84 10.10 -3.42 11.90
C SER A 84 9.73 -4.40 10.77
N LEU A 85 8.44 -4.73 10.62
CA LEU A 85 7.98 -5.64 9.58
C LEU A 85 7.82 -4.89 8.25
N PRO A 86 8.06 -5.55 7.10
CA PRO A 86 7.87 -4.95 5.80
C PRO A 86 6.37 -4.87 5.45
N TYR A 87 5.93 -3.70 5.03
CA TYR A 87 4.58 -3.45 4.51
C TYR A 87 4.65 -2.92 3.08
N ARG A 88 3.57 -3.12 2.31
CA ARG A 88 3.40 -2.45 1.02
C ARG A 88 3.15 -0.96 1.25
N ALA A 89 3.91 -0.12 0.57
CA ALA A 89 3.81 1.32 0.66
C ALA A 89 3.87 1.98 -0.72
N ILE A 90 3.48 3.26 -0.76
CA ILE A 90 3.60 4.13 -1.93
C ILE A 90 4.46 5.31 -1.52
N VAL A 91 5.48 5.63 -2.32
CA VAL A 91 6.29 6.82 -2.09
C VAL A 91 5.42 8.06 -2.26
N LYS A 92 5.25 8.84 -1.19
CA LYS A 92 4.47 10.10 -1.26
C LYS A 92 5.31 11.28 -1.71
N LYS A 93 6.51 11.43 -1.15
CA LYS A 93 7.40 12.57 -1.37
C LYS A 93 8.83 12.17 -1.02
N GLN A 94 9.80 12.71 -1.75
CA GLN A 94 11.21 12.69 -1.37
C GLN A 94 11.55 13.99 -0.62
N THR A 95 12.36 13.87 0.42
CA THR A 95 12.86 14.99 1.22
C THR A 95 14.38 15.01 1.11
N ASP A 96 14.96 16.20 0.99
CA ASP A 96 16.41 16.43 0.99
C ASP A 96 17.04 16.23 2.37
#